data_AF-A0A170S021-F1
#
_entry.id   AF-A0A170S021-F1
#
_cell.length_a   1.000
_cell.length_b   1.000
_cell.length_c   1.000
_cell.angle_alpha   90.00
_cell.angle_beta   90.00
_cell.angle_gamma   90.00
#
_symmetry.space_group_name_H-M   'P 1'
#
loop_
_entity.id
_entity.type
_entity.pdbx_description
1 polymer ?
#
loop_
_entity_poly.entity_id
_entity_poly.type
_entity_poly.pdbx_seq_one_letter_code
_entity_poly.pdbx_strand_id
1 'polypeptide(L)'
;IIGNILQYFSSIVLSSLIAGLATLPYVIYHFHNFSIIGVFVNVLAIPFTTFFIIPLSLLYVVLSFVNLEFYISYALESSVKLLLYVSNYVSKIDSLILSFHAVSSVSILVITLGFLFLCLWNGSLRFLGLVVIVCGLFISFQYVTPDILVNINNIAVKESDGQLYSVNKNAHITGFIGLVWAKQNGQQKLLKHNLENAKCLSCEAGKGCIYTKQKRKILIAYTPKYVMQNCLDIDLVIQFGKFIYPQECHKQYLSYVDIISHGPYFIWVLDNKVKISKHNNRIWNV
;
A
#
# COMPACT_ATOMS: atom_id res chain seq x y z
N ILE A 1 -42.79 -13.24 -13.78
CA ILE A 1 -41.51 -14.01 -13.76
C ILE A 1 -40.33 -13.13 -14.17
N ILE A 2 -40.32 -12.51 -15.37
CA ILE A 2 -39.25 -11.58 -15.81
C ILE A 2 -38.99 -10.44 -14.82
N GLY A 3 -40.04 -9.79 -14.28
CA GLY A 3 -39.88 -8.68 -13.31
C GLY A 3 -39.18 -9.09 -12.01
N ASN A 4 -39.49 -10.28 -11.49
CA ASN A 4 -38.90 -10.79 -10.25
C ASN A 4 -37.43 -11.19 -10.46
N ILE A 5 -37.10 -11.75 -11.64
CA ILE A 5 -35.71 -12.07 -12.00
C ILE A 5 -34.89 -10.77 -12.11
N LEU A 6 -35.42 -9.73 -12.75
CA LEU A 6 -34.73 -8.46 -12.89
C LEU A 6 -34.49 -7.77 -11.53
N GLN A 7 -35.48 -7.81 -10.62
CA GLN A 7 -35.33 -7.31 -9.25
C GLN A 7 -34.28 -8.09 -8.46
N TYR A 8 -34.20 -9.41 -8.64
CA TYR A 8 -33.21 -10.25 -7.97
C TYR A 8 -31.79 -9.91 -8.40
N PHE A 9 -31.53 -9.83 -9.71
CA PHE A 9 -30.23 -9.42 -10.22
C PHE A 9 -29.87 -7.99 -9.81
N SER A 10 -30.83 -7.05 -9.88
CA SER A 10 -30.63 -5.67 -9.42
C SER A 10 -30.25 -5.60 -7.94
N SER A 11 -30.90 -6.40 -7.09
CA SER A 11 -30.60 -6.47 -5.65
C SER A 11 -29.19 -7.02 -5.37
N ILE A 12 -28.75 -8.04 -6.12
CA ILE A 12 -27.39 -8.58 -6.02
C ILE A 12 -26.36 -7.52 -6.43
N VAL A 13 -26.60 -6.81 -7.54
CA VAL A 13 -25.70 -5.75 -8.00
C VAL A 13 -25.63 -4.63 -6.96
N LEU A 14 -26.77 -4.14 -6.46
CA LEU A 14 -26.80 -3.08 -5.46
C LEU A 14 -26.10 -3.51 -4.17
N SER A 15 -26.40 -4.71 -3.65
CA SER A 15 -25.81 -5.21 -2.42
C SER A 15 -24.30 -5.40 -2.54
N SER A 16 -23.81 -5.94 -3.65
CA SER A 16 -22.36 -6.06 -3.92
C SER A 16 -21.69 -4.71 -4.06
N LEU A 17 -22.35 -3.74 -4.68
CA LEU A 17 -21.82 -2.39 -4.80
C LEU A 17 -21.76 -1.67 -3.44
N ILE A 18 -22.82 -1.79 -2.63
CA ILE A 18 -22.86 -1.24 -1.27
C ILE A 18 -21.82 -1.91 -0.38
N ALA A 19 -21.70 -3.24 -0.43
CA ALA A 19 -20.69 -3.98 0.32
C ALA A 19 -19.26 -3.61 -0.12
N GLY A 20 -19.04 -3.44 -1.43
CA GLY A 20 -17.79 -2.94 -1.99
C GLY A 20 -17.44 -1.55 -1.48
N LEU A 21 -18.39 -0.60 -1.53
CA LEU A 21 -18.20 0.76 -1.03
C LEU A 21 -17.95 0.79 0.49
N ALA A 22 -18.66 -0.05 1.26
CA ALA A 22 -18.49 -0.14 2.71
C ALA A 22 -17.11 -0.69 3.11
N THR A 23 -16.57 -1.64 2.34
CA THR A 23 -15.25 -2.23 2.58
C THR A 23 -14.09 -1.45 1.95
N LEU A 24 -14.39 -0.55 1.01
CA LEU A 24 -13.43 0.24 0.25
C LEU A 24 -12.38 0.95 1.12
N PRO A 25 -12.72 1.64 2.22
CA PRO A 25 -11.71 2.36 3.01
C PRO A 25 -10.69 1.42 3.66
N TYR A 26 -11.11 0.22 4.05
CA TYR A 26 -10.23 -0.80 4.63
C TYR A 26 -9.33 -1.44 3.58
N VAL A 27 -9.87 -1.71 2.38
CA VAL A 27 -9.10 -2.21 1.24
C VAL A 27 -8.02 -1.20 0.86
N ILE A 28 -8.38 0.09 0.76
CA ILE A 28 -7.44 1.17 0.47
C ILE A 28 -6.38 1.27 1.56
N TYR A 29 -6.75 1.22 2.83
CA TYR A 29 -5.79 1.30 3.94
C TYR A 29 -4.74 0.18 3.93
N HIS A 30 -5.17 -1.05 3.67
CA HIS A 30 -4.25 -2.19 3.74
C HIS A 30 -3.47 -2.40 2.45
N PHE A 31 -4.13 -2.32 1.31
CA PHE A 31 -3.56 -2.69 0.03
C PHE A 31 -3.11 -1.50 -0.81
N HIS A 32 -3.51 -0.28 -0.46
CA HIS A 32 -3.21 0.96 -1.19
C HIS A 32 -3.69 0.95 -2.63
N ASN A 33 -4.49 -0.03 -3.01
CA ASN A 33 -4.95 -0.27 -4.36
C ASN A 33 -6.42 -0.67 -4.31
N PHE A 34 -7.19 -0.21 -5.29
CA PHE A 34 -8.56 -0.62 -5.51
C PHE A 34 -8.75 -1.02 -6.97
N SER A 35 -9.33 -2.19 -7.19
CA SER A 35 -9.60 -2.72 -8.52
C SER A 35 -11.07 -2.52 -8.87
N ILE A 36 -11.36 -1.63 -9.82
CA ILE A 36 -12.73 -1.39 -10.29
C ILE A 36 -13.27 -2.64 -10.99
N ILE A 37 -12.41 -3.32 -11.76
CA ILE A 37 -12.79 -4.52 -12.50
C ILE A 37 -13.18 -5.68 -11.56
N GLY A 38 -12.61 -5.71 -10.35
CA GLY A 38 -12.95 -6.69 -9.33
C GLY A 38 -14.42 -6.67 -8.93
N VAL A 39 -15.06 -5.50 -8.89
CA VAL A 39 -16.49 -5.38 -8.56
C VAL A 39 -17.35 -6.06 -9.63
N PHE A 40 -17.07 -5.79 -10.92
CA PHE A 40 -17.80 -6.42 -12.03
C PHE A 40 -17.59 -7.93 -12.08
N VAL A 41 -16.36 -8.37 -11.82
CA VAL A 41 -16.01 -9.80 -11.77
C VAL A 41 -16.75 -10.49 -10.63
N ASN A 42 -16.84 -9.87 -9.45
CA ASN A 42 -17.57 -10.42 -8.31
C ASN A 42 -19.07 -10.59 -8.60
N VAL A 43 -19.70 -9.66 -9.32
CA VAL A 43 -21.11 -9.75 -9.71
C VAL A 43 -21.40 -11.01 -10.54
N LEU A 44 -20.43 -11.48 -11.34
CA LEU A 44 -20.56 -12.71 -12.13
C LEU A 44 -20.04 -13.95 -11.37
N ALA A 45 -18.91 -13.81 -10.69
CA ALA A 45 -18.23 -14.89 -9.99
C ALA A 45 -19.05 -15.41 -8.81
N ILE A 46 -19.70 -14.54 -8.04
CA ILE A 46 -20.48 -14.94 -6.86
C ILE A 46 -21.67 -15.83 -7.28
N PRO A 47 -22.59 -15.41 -8.17
CA PRO A 47 -23.67 -16.28 -8.62
C PRO A 47 -23.17 -17.59 -9.23
N PHE A 48 -22.14 -17.54 -10.08
CA PHE A 48 -21.58 -18.75 -10.67
C PHE A 48 -21.05 -19.72 -9.62
N THR A 49 -20.33 -19.21 -8.62
CA THR A 49 -19.79 -20.00 -7.52
C THR A 49 -20.92 -20.57 -6.65
N THR A 50 -21.94 -19.77 -6.34
CA THR A 50 -23.06 -20.18 -5.48
C THR A 50 -24.00 -21.19 -6.15
N PHE A 51 -24.27 -21.07 -7.45
CA PHE A 51 -25.20 -21.97 -8.14
C PHE A 51 -24.54 -23.24 -8.70
N PHE A 52 -23.26 -23.18 -9.07
CA PHE A 52 -22.57 -24.31 -9.67
C PHE A 52 -21.51 -24.89 -8.74
N ILE A 53 -20.48 -24.12 -8.40
CA ILE A 53 -19.30 -24.67 -7.71
C ILE A 53 -19.66 -25.20 -6.32
N ILE A 54 -20.37 -24.43 -5.49
CA ILE A 54 -20.71 -24.84 -4.12
C ILE A 54 -21.60 -26.08 -4.12
N PRO A 55 -22.74 -26.14 -4.86
CA PRO A 55 -23.58 -27.33 -4.88
C PRO A 55 -22.84 -28.56 -5.41
N LEU A 56 -22.07 -28.43 -6.50
CA LEU A 56 -21.29 -29.55 -7.03
C LEU A 56 -20.20 -30.00 -6.03
N SER A 57 -19.57 -29.07 -5.30
CA SER A 57 -18.57 -29.42 -4.28
C SER A 57 -19.19 -30.18 -3.10
N LEU A 58 -20.38 -29.77 -2.66
CA LEU A 58 -21.15 -30.48 -1.65
C LEU A 58 -21.54 -31.88 -2.12
N LEU A 59 -22.04 -31.99 -3.34
CA LEU A 59 -22.45 -33.27 -3.94
C LEU A 59 -21.24 -34.20 -4.11
N TYR A 60 -20.08 -33.67 -4.52
CA TYR A 60 -18.83 -34.40 -4.58
C TYR A 60 -18.43 -34.98 -3.22
N VAL A 61 -18.46 -34.16 -2.16
CA VAL A 61 -18.14 -34.62 -0.79
C VAL A 61 -19.12 -35.70 -0.31
N VAL A 62 -20.41 -35.55 -0.59
CA VAL A 62 -21.43 -36.56 -0.21
C VAL A 62 -21.21 -37.87 -0.95
N LEU A 63 -20.95 -37.84 -2.27
CA LEU A 63 -20.72 -39.05 -3.06
C LEU A 63 -19.38 -39.73 -2.74
N SER A 64 -18.42 -38.98 -2.21
CA SER A 64 -17.15 -39.55 -1.76
C SER A 64 -17.33 -40.57 -0.63
N PHE A 65 -18.38 -40.44 0.20
CA PHE A 65 -18.70 -41.47 1.21
C PHE A 65 -19.18 -42.80 0.60
N VAL A 66 -19.63 -42.78 -0.66
CA VAL A 66 -20.17 -43.95 -1.38
C VAL A 66 -19.23 -44.37 -2.53
N ASN A 67 -18.03 -43.79 -2.63
CA ASN A 67 -17.05 -44.00 -3.71
C ASN A 67 -17.60 -43.72 -5.14
N LEU A 68 -18.54 -42.78 -5.27
CA LEU A 68 -19.19 -42.41 -6.54
C LEU A 68 -18.79 -41.00 -7.02
N GLU A 69 -17.77 -40.39 -6.41
CA GLU A 69 -17.36 -39.00 -6.67
C GLU A 69 -16.87 -38.77 -8.11
N PHE A 70 -16.40 -39.82 -8.79
CA PHE A 70 -15.93 -39.76 -10.17
C PHE A 70 -16.99 -39.23 -11.15
N TYR A 71 -18.28 -39.48 -10.89
CA TYR A 71 -19.36 -39.01 -11.76
C TYR A 71 -19.53 -37.49 -11.77
N ILE A 72 -19.12 -36.82 -10.69
CA ILE A 72 -19.29 -35.36 -10.52
C ILE A 72 -17.97 -34.62 -10.66
N SER A 73 -16.84 -35.30 -10.42
CA SER A 73 -15.49 -34.73 -10.45
C SER A 73 -15.24 -33.91 -11.72
N TYR A 74 -15.62 -34.42 -12.89
CA TYR A 74 -15.45 -33.73 -14.17
C TYR A 74 -16.25 -32.42 -14.26
N ALA A 75 -17.50 -32.43 -13.80
CA ALA A 75 -18.35 -31.25 -13.81
C ALA A 75 -17.85 -30.17 -12.84
N LEU A 76 -17.37 -30.59 -11.66
CA LEU A 76 -16.78 -29.69 -10.67
C LEU A 76 -15.47 -29.10 -11.18
N GLU A 77 -14.57 -29.94 -11.72
CA GLU A 77 -13.30 -29.51 -12.29
C GLU A 77 -13.49 -28.52 -13.44
N SER A 78 -14.44 -28.79 -14.34
CA SER A 78 -14.78 -27.89 -15.44
C SER A 78 -15.28 -26.53 -14.94
N SER A 79 -16.15 -26.53 -13.92
CA SER A 79 -16.67 -25.30 -13.31
C SER A 79 -15.55 -24.47 -12.68
N VAL A 80 -14.64 -25.10 -11.94
CA VAL A 80 -13.49 -24.41 -11.33
C VAL A 80 -12.51 -23.91 -12.39
N LYS A 81 -12.22 -24.71 -13.43
CA LYS A 81 -11.37 -24.28 -14.55
C LYS A 81 -11.91 -23.04 -15.25
N LEU A 82 -13.23 -22.96 -15.44
CA LEU A 82 -13.88 -21.79 -16.03
C LEU A 82 -13.67 -20.54 -15.15
N LEU A 83 -13.88 -20.66 -13.84
CA LEU A 83 -13.64 -19.55 -12.91
C LEU A 83 -12.17 -19.08 -12.93
N LEU A 84 -11.22 -20.03 -12.93
CA LEU A 84 -9.80 -19.73 -13.02
C LEU A 84 -9.41 -19.08 -14.35
N TYR A 85 -10.01 -19.51 -15.45
CA TYR A 85 -9.81 -18.91 -16.77
C TYR A 85 -10.22 -17.42 -16.76
N VAL A 86 -11.41 -17.11 -16.21
CA VAL A 86 -11.88 -15.73 -16.07
C VAL A 86 -10.95 -14.93 -15.17
N SER A 87 -10.54 -15.48 -14.02
CA SER A 87 -9.61 -14.82 -13.10
C SER A 87 -8.26 -14.50 -13.77
N ASN A 88 -7.71 -15.43 -14.53
CA ASN A 88 -6.44 -15.23 -15.26
C ASN A 88 -6.57 -14.24 -16.43
N TYR A 89 -7.76 -14.10 -17.01
CA TYR A 89 -8.00 -13.10 -18.03
C TYR A 89 -8.06 -11.69 -17.40
N VAL A 90 -8.79 -11.57 -16.29
CA VAL A 90 -8.93 -10.30 -15.55
C VAL A 90 -7.61 -9.84 -14.96
N SER A 91 -6.77 -10.75 -14.46
CA SER A 91 -5.47 -10.39 -13.86
C SER A 91 -4.48 -9.77 -14.84
N LYS A 92 -4.72 -9.90 -16.15
CA LYS A 92 -3.92 -9.24 -17.19
C LYS A 92 -4.34 -7.79 -17.45
N ILE A 93 -5.46 -7.36 -16.87
CA ILE A 93 -6.02 -6.02 -17.06
C ILE A 93 -5.53 -5.12 -15.93
N ASP A 94 -4.35 -4.52 -16.10
CA ASP A 94 -3.75 -3.61 -15.12
C ASP A 94 -4.31 -2.17 -15.20
N SER A 95 -5.05 -1.83 -16.26
CA SER A 95 -5.48 -0.46 -16.55
C SER A 95 -6.59 0.08 -15.64
N LEU A 96 -7.25 -0.76 -14.84
CA LEU A 96 -8.36 -0.37 -13.93
C LEU A 96 -8.00 -0.46 -12.44
N ILE A 97 -6.70 -0.55 -12.11
CA ILE A 97 -6.22 -0.54 -10.73
C ILE A 97 -5.89 0.90 -10.33
N LEU A 98 -6.73 1.47 -9.48
CA LEU A 98 -6.48 2.76 -8.85
C LEU A 98 -5.52 2.57 -7.69
N SER A 99 -4.37 3.25 -7.73
CA SER A 99 -3.43 3.31 -6.62
C SER A 99 -3.75 4.55 -5.78
N PHE A 100 -3.84 4.36 -4.47
CA PHE A 100 -4.18 5.40 -3.50
C PHE A 100 -2.99 5.67 -2.60
N HIS A 101 -2.89 6.93 -2.15
CA HIS A 101 -1.93 7.30 -1.13
C HIS A 101 -2.26 6.60 0.19
N ALA A 102 -1.21 6.36 0.96
CA ALA A 102 -1.23 5.97 2.36
C ALA A 102 -2.28 6.76 3.16
N VAL A 103 -3.16 6.06 3.87
CA VAL A 103 -4.28 6.61 4.65
C VAL A 103 -3.99 6.52 6.15
N SER A 104 -4.17 7.61 6.91
CA SER A 104 -3.93 7.61 8.37
C SER A 104 -4.85 6.64 9.12
N SER A 105 -4.35 5.95 10.16
CA SER A 105 -5.18 5.10 11.05
C SER A 105 -6.37 5.85 11.63
N VAL A 106 -6.16 7.11 12.00
CA VAL A 106 -7.19 7.96 12.62
C VAL A 106 -8.36 8.16 11.66
N SER A 107 -8.07 8.35 10.37
CA SER A 107 -9.11 8.53 9.36
C SER A 107 -10.02 7.30 9.26
N ILE A 108 -9.47 6.08 9.33
CA ILE A 108 -10.27 4.86 9.29
C ILE A 108 -11.11 4.72 10.52
N LEU A 109 -10.57 5.00 11.72
CA LEU A 109 -11.36 5.01 12.95
C LEU A 109 -12.54 5.99 12.88
N VAL A 110 -12.33 7.19 12.32
CA VAL A 110 -13.41 8.17 12.13
C VAL A 110 -14.44 7.64 11.12
N ILE A 111 -14.00 7.04 10.01
CA ILE A 111 -14.89 6.43 9.02
C ILE A 111 -15.67 5.26 9.61
N THR A 112 -15.04 4.40 10.43
CA THR A 112 -15.71 3.26 11.08
C THR A 112 -16.80 3.76 12.04
N LEU A 113 -16.52 4.79 12.83
CA LEU A 113 -17.49 5.43 13.71
C LEU A 113 -18.65 6.04 12.92
N GLY A 114 -18.36 6.66 11.77
CA GLY A 114 -19.38 7.17 10.87
C GLY A 114 -20.29 6.08 10.29
N PHE A 115 -19.73 4.96 9.84
CA PHE A 115 -20.53 3.79 9.41
C PHE A 115 -21.34 3.18 10.56
N LEU A 116 -20.74 3.05 11.74
CA LEU A 116 -21.41 2.51 12.93
C LEU A 116 -22.60 3.39 13.34
N PHE A 117 -22.41 4.71 13.35
CA PHE A 117 -23.48 5.67 13.61
C PHE A 117 -24.60 5.56 12.58
N LEU A 118 -24.22 5.41 11.31
CA LEU A 118 -25.16 5.25 10.20
C LEU A 118 -25.96 3.93 10.32
N CYS A 119 -25.40 2.87 10.90
CA CYS A 119 -26.08 1.59 11.10
C CYS A 119 -26.93 1.54 12.39
N LEU A 120 -26.52 2.24 13.45
CA LEU A 120 -27.17 2.19 14.76
C LEU A 120 -28.38 3.11 14.89
N TRP A 121 -28.38 4.26 14.22
CA TRP A 121 -29.42 5.27 14.39
C TRP A 121 -30.55 5.13 13.36
N ASN A 122 -31.80 5.24 13.84
CA ASN A 122 -33.00 5.29 13.00
C ASN A 122 -33.49 6.73 12.83
N GLY A 123 -34.01 7.08 11.65
CA GLY A 123 -34.52 8.41 11.31
C GLY A 123 -33.52 9.31 10.56
N SER A 124 -33.85 10.60 10.41
CA SER A 124 -33.03 11.59 9.67
C SER A 124 -31.68 11.89 10.34
N LEU A 125 -31.56 11.66 11.65
CA LEU A 125 -30.31 11.79 12.40
C LEU A 125 -29.20 10.88 11.85
N ARG A 126 -29.53 9.76 11.21
CA ARG A 126 -28.59 8.83 10.57
C ARG A 126 -27.63 9.53 9.59
N PHE A 127 -28.08 10.59 8.92
CA PHE A 127 -27.27 11.32 7.94
C PHE A 127 -26.09 12.09 8.56
N LEU A 128 -26.09 12.34 9.88
CA LEU A 128 -24.90 12.86 10.57
C LEU A 128 -23.71 11.89 10.45
N GLY A 129 -23.96 10.59 10.35
CA GLY A 129 -22.92 9.59 10.08
C GLY A 129 -22.19 9.84 8.75
N LEU A 130 -22.89 10.33 7.72
CA LEU A 130 -22.24 10.70 6.45
C LEU A 130 -21.27 11.87 6.62
N VAL A 131 -21.64 12.87 7.45
CA VAL A 131 -20.75 14.00 7.76
C VAL A 131 -19.47 13.49 8.42
N VAL A 132 -19.59 12.57 9.38
CA VAL A 132 -18.43 11.96 10.05
C VAL A 132 -17.55 11.18 9.06
N ILE A 133 -18.14 10.42 8.14
CA ILE A 133 -17.40 9.73 7.07
C ILE A 133 -16.63 10.73 6.20
N VAL A 134 -17.26 11.83 5.78
CA VAL A 134 -16.63 12.88 4.98
C VAL A 134 -15.47 13.55 5.74
N CYS A 135 -15.62 13.80 7.04
CA CYS A 135 -14.53 14.30 7.88
C CYS A 135 -13.35 13.31 7.92
N GLY A 136 -13.62 12.00 8.05
CA GLY A 136 -12.60 10.97 8.00
C GLY A 136 -11.86 10.96 6.66
N LEU A 137 -12.58 11.06 5.54
CA LEU A 137 -11.98 11.18 4.21
C LEU A 137 -11.11 12.44 4.06
N PHE A 138 -11.53 13.56 4.66
CA PHE A 138 -10.74 14.80 4.64
C PHE A 138 -9.43 14.66 5.43
N ILE A 139 -9.46 14.00 6.59
CA ILE A 139 -8.24 13.68 7.36
C ILE A 139 -7.29 12.80 6.54
N SER A 140 -7.82 11.83 5.80
CA SER A 140 -7.04 10.97 4.91
C SER A 140 -6.31 11.78 3.83
N PHE A 141 -7.00 12.73 3.20
CA PHE A 141 -6.42 13.56 2.13
C PHE A 141 -5.26 14.45 2.61
N GLN A 142 -5.24 14.84 3.89
CA GLN A 142 -4.16 15.64 4.47
C GLN A 142 -2.94 14.83 4.88
N TYR A 143 -2.98 13.50 4.80
CA TYR A 143 -1.89 12.66 5.28
C TYR A 143 -0.64 12.80 4.39
N VAL A 144 0.48 13.14 5.01
CA VAL A 144 1.77 13.32 4.32
C VAL A 144 2.61 12.05 4.43
N THR A 145 2.89 11.44 3.29
CA THR A 145 3.75 10.24 3.20
C THR A 145 5.22 10.59 3.49
N PRO A 146 6.01 9.65 4.04
CA PRO A 146 7.40 9.90 4.41
C PRO A 146 8.27 10.29 3.21
N ASP A 147 9.28 11.12 3.46
CA ASP A 147 10.18 11.65 2.43
C ASP A 147 11.33 10.70 2.11
N ILE A 148 11.84 9.98 3.12
CA ILE A 148 12.92 9.01 2.94
C ILE A 148 12.50 7.69 3.60
N LEU A 149 12.64 6.62 2.84
CA LEU A 149 12.40 5.25 3.26
C LEU A 149 13.70 4.47 3.15
N VAL A 150 14.11 3.87 4.27
CA VAL A 150 15.38 3.14 4.36
C VAL A 150 15.12 1.73 4.82
N ASN A 151 15.70 0.77 4.12
CA ASN A 151 15.81 -0.62 4.52
C ASN A 151 17.23 -1.11 4.20
N ILE A 152 17.63 -2.24 4.77
CA ILE A 152 18.97 -2.85 4.67
C ILE A 152 19.55 -2.78 3.23
N ASN A 153 18.73 -3.05 2.22
CA ASN A 153 19.18 -3.13 0.82
C ASN A 153 18.64 -1.99 -0.07
N ASN A 154 17.59 -1.29 0.35
CA ASN A 154 16.84 -0.35 -0.50
C ASN A 154 16.70 1.00 0.20
N ILE A 155 16.92 2.07 -0.56
CA ILE A 155 16.68 3.45 -0.12
C ILE A 155 15.82 4.10 -1.18
N ALA A 156 14.69 4.66 -0.77
CA ALA A 156 13.83 5.46 -1.62
C ALA A 156 13.68 6.86 -1.04
N VAL A 157 13.68 7.86 -1.91
CA VAL A 157 13.61 9.27 -1.55
C VAL A 157 12.55 9.94 -2.41
N LYS A 158 11.78 10.84 -1.78
CA LYS A 158 10.76 11.64 -2.44
C LYS A 158 11.36 12.90 -3.04
N GLU A 159 11.17 13.10 -4.33
CA GLU A 159 11.67 14.26 -5.07
C GLU A 159 10.65 15.41 -5.04
N SER A 160 11.00 16.58 -5.61
CA SER A 160 10.15 17.77 -5.64
C SER A 160 8.80 17.60 -6.36
N ASP A 161 8.67 16.57 -7.19
CA ASP A 161 7.44 16.18 -7.90
C ASP A 161 6.49 15.32 -7.04
N GLY A 162 6.90 14.98 -5.81
CA GLY A 162 6.15 14.12 -4.91
C GLY A 162 6.26 12.62 -5.20
N GLN A 163 7.05 12.22 -6.20
CA GLN A 163 7.27 10.82 -6.59
C GLN A 163 8.44 10.22 -5.80
N LEU A 164 8.39 8.91 -5.51
CA LEU A 164 9.49 8.17 -4.90
C LEU A 164 10.45 7.62 -5.94
N TYR A 165 11.73 7.92 -5.73
CA TYR A 165 12.86 7.46 -6.53
C TYR A 165 13.75 6.52 -5.73
N SER A 166 14.20 5.45 -6.37
CA SER A 166 15.23 4.58 -5.80
C SER A 166 16.60 5.22 -5.93
N VAL A 167 17.32 5.34 -4.81
CA VAL A 167 18.67 5.92 -4.74
C VAL A 167 19.75 4.89 -5.07
N ASN A 168 19.51 3.62 -4.73
CA ASN A 168 20.49 2.56 -4.97
C ASN A 168 20.44 2.10 -6.44
N LYS A 169 21.61 2.07 -7.11
CA LYS A 169 21.78 1.56 -8.49
C LYS A 169 21.42 0.07 -8.61
N ASN A 170 21.66 -0.71 -7.55
CA ASN A 170 21.43 -2.15 -7.50
C ASN A 170 20.17 -2.52 -6.69
N ALA A 171 19.33 -1.56 -6.31
CA ALA A 171 18.08 -1.88 -5.65
C ALA A 171 17.23 -2.76 -6.57
N HIS A 172 16.67 -3.83 -6.02
CA HIS A 172 15.59 -4.55 -6.65
C HIS A 172 14.36 -3.64 -6.64
N ILE A 173 14.25 -2.79 -7.67
CA ILE A 173 13.13 -1.86 -7.89
C ILE A 173 11.80 -2.62 -8.00
N THR A 174 11.86 -3.87 -8.47
CA THR A 174 10.76 -4.84 -8.54
C THR A 174 10.65 -5.72 -7.29
N GLY A 175 11.52 -5.54 -6.31
CA GLY A 175 11.43 -6.24 -5.04
C GLY A 175 10.16 -5.84 -4.29
N PHE A 176 9.59 -6.78 -3.54
CA PHE A 176 8.35 -6.61 -2.80
C PHE A 176 8.30 -5.28 -2.00
N ILE A 177 9.39 -4.95 -1.32
CA ILE A 177 9.50 -3.73 -0.49
C ILE A 177 9.41 -2.45 -1.33
N GLY A 178 10.05 -2.42 -2.50
CA GLY A 178 9.98 -1.27 -3.40
C GLY A 178 8.57 -1.05 -3.95
N LEU A 179 7.89 -2.15 -4.32
CA LEU A 179 6.50 -2.09 -4.76
C LEU A 179 5.55 -1.62 -3.64
N VAL A 180 5.75 -2.08 -2.41
CA VAL A 180 4.96 -1.63 -1.25
C VAL A 180 5.15 -0.13 -1.01
N TRP A 181 6.39 0.36 -1.02
CA TRP A 181 6.67 1.78 -0.83
C TRP A 181 6.12 2.66 -1.95
N ALA A 182 6.26 2.22 -3.21
CA ALA A 182 5.67 2.92 -4.34
C ALA A 182 4.15 3.04 -4.17
N LYS A 183 3.47 1.92 -3.87
CA LYS A 183 2.01 1.90 -3.69
C LYS A 183 1.55 2.78 -2.54
N GLN A 184 2.28 2.77 -1.42
CA GLN A 184 2.01 3.68 -0.30
C GLN A 184 2.10 5.16 -0.69
N ASN A 185 2.95 5.51 -1.65
CA ASN A 185 3.05 6.86 -2.19
C ASN A 185 2.11 7.11 -3.38
N GLY A 186 1.16 6.21 -3.65
CA GLY A 186 0.22 6.31 -4.78
C GLY A 186 0.82 5.96 -6.15
N GLN A 187 1.99 5.31 -6.20
CA GLN A 187 2.68 4.91 -7.43
C GLN A 187 2.62 3.39 -7.63
N GLN A 188 2.58 2.94 -8.88
CA GLN A 188 2.63 1.49 -9.16
C GLN A 188 4.02 0.87 -8.97
N LYS A 189 5.08 1.66 -9.19
CA LYS A 189 6.49 1.23 -9.09
C LYS A 189 7.40 2.40 -8.70
N LEU A 190 8.55 2.10 -8.11
CA LEU A 190 9.58 3.09 -7.86
C LEU A 190 10.22 3.54 -9.17
N LEU A 191 10.53 4.83 -9.27
CA LEU A 191 11.25 5.38 -10.40
C LEU A 191 12.75 5.24 -10.20
N LYS A 192 13.49 5.09 -11.31
CA LYS A 192 14.96 5.18 -11.28
C LYS A 192 15.36 6.64 -11.26
N HIS A 193 16.30 6.98 -10.39
CA HIS A 193 16.82 8.34 -10.32
C HIS A 193 17.66 8.66 -11.56
N ASN A 194 17.24 9.65 -12.35
CA ASN A 194 18.06 10.27 -13.37
C ASN A 194 18.77 11.48 -12.75
N LEU A 195 20.10 11.40 -12.67
CA LEU A 195 20.98 12.38 -12.01
C LEU A 195 20.92 13.79 -12.62
N GLU A 196 20.30 13.97 -13.79
CA GLU A 196 20.38 15.21 -14.58
C GLU A 196 19.37 16.28 -14.15
N ASN A 197 18.25 15.93 -13.49
CA ASN A 197 17.15 16.87 -13.17
C ASN A 197 16.70 16.86 -11.70
N ALA A 198 17.52 16.32 -10.81
CA ALA A 198 17.19 16.22 -9.40
C ALA A 198 17.33 17.59 -8.70
N LYS A 199 16.30 17.98 -7.93
CA LYS A 199 16.28 19.28 -7.21
C LYS A 199 16.57 19.11 -5.72
N CYS A 200 16.08 18.01 -5.15
CA CYS A 200 16.21 17.69 -3.73
C CYS A 200 17.34 16.70 -3.49
N LEU A 201 17.61 15.77 -4.41
CA LEU A 201 18.66 14.76 -4.25
C LEU A 201 19.90 15.08 -5.11
N SER A 202 21.09 15.01 -4.53
CA SER A 202 22.36 15.14 -5.25
C SER A 202 23.26 13.96 -4.90
N CYS A 203 23.59 13.13 -5.89
CA CYS A 203 24.32 11.88 -5.67
C CYS A 203 25.69 11.88 -6.36
N GLU A 204 26.71 11.41 -5.64
CA GLU A 204 28.02 11.10 -6.19
C GLU A 204 28.17 9.59 -6.39
N ALA A 205 28.53 9.19 -7.61
CA ALA A 205 28.64 7.78 -7.98
C ALA A 205 29.59 7.01 -7.05
N GLY A 206 29.06 6.00 -6.37
CA GLY A 206 29.83 5.09 -5.51
C GLY A 206 30.23 5.64 -4.14
N LYS A 207 29.84 6.88 -3.79
CA LYS A 207 30.20 7.50 -2.50
C LYS A 207 29.00 7.71 -1.58
N GLY A 208 27.93 8.31 -2.10
CA GLY A 208 26.73 8.66 -1.33
C GLY A 208 25.86 9.71 -2.02
N CYS A 209 24.82 10.15 -1.32
CA CYS A 209 23.91 11.18 -1.77
C CYS A 209 23.56 12.15 -0.64
N ILE A 210 23.28 13.40 -1.00
CA ILE A 210 22.77 14.44 -0.11
C ILE A 210 21.34 14.73 -0.52
N TYR A 211 20.42 14.64 0.42
CA TYR A 211 19.03 15.05 0.25
C TYR A 211 18.79 16.38 0.95
N THR A 212 18.35 17.38 0.21
CA THR A 212 18.05 18.72 0.69
C THR A 212 16.57 19.02 0.51
N LYS A 213 15.87 19.27 1.61
CA LYS A 213 14.46 19.69 1.59
C LYS A 213 14.22 20.68 2.72
N GLN A 214 13.52 21.78 2.44
CA GLN A 214 13.12 22.78 3.45
C GLN A 214 14.30 23.26 4.34
N LYS A 215 15.44 23.57 3.73
CA LYS A 215 16.70 24.00 4.38
C LYS A 215 17.38 22.93 5.28
N ARG A 216 16.85 21.72 5.34
CA ARG A 216 17.48 20.58 6.04
C ARG A 216 18.25 19.73 5.06
N LYS A 217 19.39 19.21 5.51
CA LYS A 217 20.25 18.33 4.72
C LYS A 217 20.39 16.98 5.41
N ILE A 218 20.14 15.92 4.66
CA ILE A 218 20.27 14.53 5.09
C ILE A 218 21.31 13.86 4.22
N LEU A 219 22.33 13.31 4.86
CA LEU A 219 23.43 12.64 4.18
C LEU A 219 23.22 11.13 4.17
N ILE A 220 23.24 10.54 2.99
CA ILE A 220 23.16 9.10 2.78
C ILE A 220 24.54 8.64 2.32
N ALA A 221 25.29 7.98 3.21
CA ALA A 221 26.68 7.64 2.95
C ALA A 221 26.92 6.13 2.86
N TYR A 222 27.62 5.72 1.79
CA TYR A 222 28.10 4.35 1.62
C TYR A 222 29.55 4.18 2.08
N THR A 223 30.30 5.29 2.19
CA THR A 223 31.72 5.29 2.55
C THR A 223 32.03 6.29 3.67
N PRO A 224 33.01 5.98 4.55
CA PRO A 224 33.40 6.87 5.64
C PRO A 224 34.00 8.19 5.13
N LYS A 225 34.73 8.15 4.01
CA LYS A 225 35.31 9.35 3.39
C LYS A 225 34.24 10.38 3.01
N TYR A 226 33.09 9.91 2.51
CA TYR A 226 31.99 10.77 2.10
C TYR A 226 31.31 11.44 3.30
N VAL A 227 31.22 10.74 4.44
CA VAL A 227 30.75 11.33 5.70
C VAL A 227 31.68 12.47 6.11
N MET A 228 32.98 12.20 6.19
CA MET A 228 33.95 13.21 6.63
C MET A 228 33.99 14.46 5.75
N GLN A 229 33.81 14.31 4.45
CA GLN A 229 33.81 15.44 3.51
C GLN A 229 32.58 16.34 3.63
N ASN A 230 31.41 15.76 3.92
CA ASN A 230 30.14 16.49 3.86
C ASN A 230 29.49 16.75 5.20
N CYS A 231 30.07 16.24 6.30
CA CYS A 231 29.56 16.27 7.67
C CYS A 231 29.13 17.66 8.22
N LEU A 232 29.70 18.74 7.69
CA LEU A 232 29.36 20.10 8.10
C LEU A 232 27.93 20.45 7.63
N ASP A 233 27.13 21.02 8.53
CA ASP A 233 25.76 21.50 8.22
C ASP A 233 24.77 20.40 7.79
N ILE A 234 24.86 19.21 8.39
CA ILE A 234 23.90 18.10 8.23
C ILE A 234 23.07 17.89 9.49
N ASP A 235 21.78 17.60 9.29
CA ASP A 235 20.84 17.28 10.37
C ASP A 235 20.77 15.79 10.69
N LEU A 236 20.92 14.92 9.68
CA LEU A 236 20.87 13.46 9.85
C LEU A 236 21.84 12.75 8.90
N VAL A 237 22.64 11.83 9.44
CA VAL A 237 23.49 10.92 8.66
C VAL A 237 22.90 9.52 8.65
N ILE A 238 22.62 8.99 7.46
CA ILE A 238 22.14 7.63 7.22
C ILE A 238 23.33 6.80 6.73
N GLN A 239 23.75 5.86 7.57
CA GLN A 239 24.88 5.00 7.29
C GLN A 239 24.42 3.73 6.57
N PHE A 240 24.80 3.62 5.31
CA PHE A 240 24.42 2.49 4.45
C PHE A 240 25.58 1.55 4.17
N GLY A 241 26.16 1.02 5.25
CA GLY A 241 27.28 0.08 5.22
C GLY A 241 27.95 -0.03 6.58
N LYS A 242 28.68 -1.11 6.83
CA LYS A 242 29.41 -1.29 8.09
C LYS A 242 30.76 -0.57 8.02
N PHE A 243 30.82 0.63 8.57
CA PHE A 243 32.05 1.41 8.70
C PHE A 243 32.01 2.28 9.94
N ILE A 244 33.17 2.77 10.38
CA ILE A 244 33.31 3.61 11.56
C ILE A 244 33.90 4.95 11.10
N TYR A 245 33.40 6.05 11.66
CA TYR A 245 33.91 7.39 11.42
C TYR A 245 34.02 8.17 12.76
N PRO A 246 34.86 9.21 12.84
CA PRO A 246 35.06 10.03 14.03
C PRO A 246 33.77 10.65 14.60
N GLN A 247 33.71 10.76 15.94
CA GLN A 247 32.53 11.24 16.67
C GLN A 247 32.12 12.70 16.40
N GLU A 248 33.01 13.49 15.80
CA GLU A 248 32.79 14.92 15.49
C GLU A 248 31.56 15.16 14.59
N CYS A 249 31.10 14.11 13.90
CA CYS A 249 29.96 14.16 12.99
C CYS A 249 28.61 13.70 13.57
N HIS A 250 28.54 13.43 14.87
CA HIS A 250 27.38 12.78 15.50
C HIS A 250 26.34 13.78 16.06
N LYS A 251 25.71 14.61 15.22
CA LYS A 251 24.49 15.34 15.65
C LYS A 251 23.30 14.39 15.81
N GLN A 252 22.98 13.66 14.74
CA GLN A 252 22.00 12.59 14.72
C GLN A 252 22.37 11.63 13.59
N TYR A 253 22.43 10.33 13.86
CA TYR A 253 22.79 9.34 12.85
C TYR A 253 21.97 8.07 12.99
N LEU A 254 21.78 7.38 11.88
CA LEU A 254 21.14 6.07 11.80
C LEU A 254 22.19 5.08 11.31
N SER A 255 22.61 4.16 12.19
CA SER A 255 23.65 3.19 11.85
C SER A 255 23.10 2.02 11.03
N TYR A 256 23.98 1.36 10.28
CA TYR A 256 23.63 0.13 9.56
C TYR A 256 23.14 -0.99 10.51
N VAL A 257 23.68 -1.04 11.73
CA VAL A 257 23.28 -2.02 12.75
C VAL A 257 21.87 -1.71 13.28
N ASP A 258 21.52 -0.44 13.42
CA ASP A 258 20.17 -0.02 13.84
C ASP A 258 19.11 -0.40 12.81
N ILE A 259 19.44 -0.30 11.51
CA ILE A 259 18.57 -0.68 10.39
C ILE A 259 18.34 -2.20 10.37
N ILE A 260 19.39 -3.00 10.62
CA ILE A 260 19.25 -4.46 10.69
C ILE A 260 18.41 -4.88 11.89
N SER A 261 18.69 -4.30 13.06
CA SER A 261 18.07 -4.73 14.32
C SER A 261 16.60 -4.32 14.47
N HIS A 262 16.22 -3.15 13.94
CA HIS A 262 14.87 -2.59 14.13
C HIS A 262 14.01 -2.62 12.85
N GLY A 263 14.56 -3.08 11.71
CA GLY A 263 13.87 -3.10 10.43
C GLY A 263 13.84 -1.74 9.73
N PRO A 264 12.89 -1.51 8.81
CA PRO A 264 12.86 -0.31 7.98
C PRO A 264 12.55 0.96 8.79
N TYR A 265 13.12 2.06 8.32
CA TYR A 265 12.95 3.40 8.90
C TYR A 265 12.22 4.31 7.92
N PHE A 266 11.34 5.15 8.49
CA PHE A 266 10.58 6.16 7.77
C PHE A 266 10.92 7.53 8.32
N ILE A 267 11.28 8.45 7.44
CA ILE A 267 11.81 9.75 7.81
C ILE A 267 10.96 10.83 7.14
N TRP A 268 10.46 11.76 7.94
CA TRP A 268 9.77 12.97 7.48
C TRP A 268 10.68 14.17 7.70
N VAL A 269 10.86 14.95 6.65
CA VAL A 269 11.61 16.21 6.71
C VAL A 269 10.60 17.35 6.78
N LEU A 270 10.48 17.92 7.97
CA LEU A 270 9.63 19.08 8.26
C LEU A 270 10.53 20.29 8.49
N ASP A 271 10.01 21.50 8.26
CA ASP A 271 10.76 22.76 8.39
C ASP A 271 11.57 22.86 9.72
N ASN A 272 10.96 22.44 10.83
CA ASN A 272 11.57 22.58 12.17
C ASN A 272 12.26 21.32 12.71
N LYS A 273 12.02 20.13 12.15
CA LYS A 273 12.58 18.87 12.69
C LYS A 273 12.59 17.74 11.68
N VAL A 274 13.57 16.84 11.83
CA VAL A 274 13.56 15.53 11.17
C VAL A 274 12.88 14.53 12.10
N LYS A 275 11.73 13.99 11.69
CA LYS A 275 11.02 12.96 12.46
C LYS A 275 11.40 11.60 11.91
N ILE A 276 11.86 10.71 12.79
CA ILE A 276 12.24 9.33 12.45
C ILE A 276 11.27 8.38 13.14
N SER A 277 10.67 7.46 12.40
CA SER A 277 9.84 6.38 12.95
C SER A 277 10.39 5.01 12.59
N LYS A 278 10.30 4.08 13.54
CA LYS A 278 10.76 2.69 13.46
C LYS A 278 9.59 1.76 13.15
N HIS A 279 9.85 0.67 12.42
CA HIS A 279 8.85 -0.29 11.94
C HIS A 279 7.96 -0.95 13.01
N ASN A 280 8.37 -1.02 14.29
CA ASN A 280 7.49 -1.54 15.34
C ASN A 280 6.20 -0.72 15.50
N ASN A 281 6.22 0.55 15.08
CA ASN A 281 5.02 1.28 14.75
C ASN A 281 4.83 1.18 13.23
N ARG A 282 3.74 0.51 12.80
CA ARG A 282 3.24 0.72 11.44
C ARG A 282 3.17 2.24 11.22
N ILE A 283 3.59 2.71 10.04
CA ILE A 283 3.80 4.13 9.68
C ILE A 283 2.59 5.02 10.06
N TRP A 284 1.41 4.40 10.14
CA TRP A 284 0.11 4.94 10.52
C TRP A 284 -0.10 5.32 12.00
N ASN A 285 0.86 5.05 12.88
CA ASN A 285 0.81 5.38 14.32
C ASN A 285 1.43 6.76 14.64
N VAL A 286 1.29 7.73 13.72
CA VAL A 286 1.67 9.13 13.95
C VAL A 286 0.42 10.00 14.02
#